data_AF-A0A841YUB3-F1
#
_entry.id   AF-A0A841YUB3-F1
#
_cell.length_a   1.000
_cell.length_b   1.000
_cell.length_c   1.000
_cell.angle_alpha   90.00
_cell.angle_beta   90.00
_cell.angle_gamma   90.00
#
_symmetry.space_group_name_H-M   'P 1'
#
loop_
_entity.id
_entity.type
_entity.pdbx_description
1 polymer ?
#
loop_
_entity_poly.entity_id
_entity_poly.type
_entity_poly.pdbx_seq_one_letter_code
_entity_poly.pdbx_strand_id
1 'polypeptide(L)'
;MKKSKSKMITIIISSIAVVLVALTVGGYFYVDSQLQAVNASSKESIIVDIPKGSKVSEIGDILQENNVINSSMIFTYYVKYKNETNLKAGKYKLSPSMSVEQVVNELKKGQVIAPARLVIPEGYSLDQIADRMVAYKPELKKADILKVMDDKAFVNELMTAYPDTVTRDVLAPNIKHPLEGYLYPATYEFTGKPDIKAMISDMVKATDVNIAKYRPELTKQKMSVHHFLTMSSLIEKEATANVDRSKISSVFYNRLKEGMRLQTDPTVLYALGKHKSRTMYEDLKVDSPYNTYKNKGLPPGPISNSGETSMEATLHPEKTDYLYFLANTKTGQVYFSKTLEEHNKLKEEHITNNQ
;
A
#
# COMPACT_ATOMS: atom_id res chain seq x y z
N MET A 1 -33.34 -20.47 71.32
CA MET A 1 -32.82 -20.82 69.97
C MET A 1 -32.55 -19.63 69.03
N LYS A 2 -33.15 -18.44 69.20
CA LYS A 2 -32.99 -17.28 68.27
C LYS A 2 -31.57 -16.65 68.25
N LYS A 3 -30.88 -16.58 69.40
CA LYS A 3 -29.50 -16.01 69.54
C LYS A 3 -28.39 -16.84 68.87
N SER A 4 -28.56 -18.15 68.73
CA SER A 4 -27.56 -19.03 68.10
C SER A 4 -27.58 -18.92 66.57
N LYS A 5 -28.78 -18.76 65.98
CA LYS A 5 -28.94 -18.53 64.54
C LYS A 5 -28.36 -17.19 64.08
N SER A 6 -28.48 -16.11 64.86
CA SER A 6 -27.92 -14.81 64.47
C SER A 6 -26.39 -14.79 64.50
N LYS A 7 -25.76 -15.43 65.51
CA LYS A 7 -24.29 -15.57 65.57
C LYS A 7 -23.75 -16.39 64.40
N MET A 8 -24.45 -17.47 64.02
CA MET A 8 -24.08 -18.30 62.87
C MET A 8 -24.18 -17.52 61.54
N ILE A 9 -25.23 -16.70 61.37
CA ILE A 9 -25.39 -15.83 60.19
C ILE A 9 -24.27 -14.77 60.14
N THR A 10 -23.93 -14.12 61.26
CA THR A 10 -22.83 -13.14 61.30
C THR A 10 -21.48 -13.76 60.95
N ILE A 11 -21.20 -14.99 61.42
CA ILE A 11 -19.98 -15.71 61.07
C ILE A 11 -19.96 -16.00 59.55
N ILE A 12 -21.04 -16.53 58.99
CA ILE A 12 -21.13 -16.80 57.54
C ILE A 12 -20.93 -15.52 56.72
N ILE A 13 -21.58 -14.42 57.07
CA ILE A 13 -21.43 -13.13 56.38
C ILE A 13 -19.98 -12.63 56.49
N SER A 14 -19.36 -12.72 57.67
CA SER A 14 -17.97 -12.31 57.86
C SER A 14 -16.99 -13.17 57.04
N SER A 15 -17.22 -14.49 56.97
CA SER A 15 -16.40 -15.40 56.16
C SER A 15 -16.54 -15.10 54.67
N ILE A 16 -17.76 -14.83 54.19
CA ILE A 16 -18.01 -14.41 52.80
C ILE A 16 -17.31 -13.07 52.51
N ALA A 17 -17.36 -12.11 53.43
CA ALA A 17 -16.67 -10.83 53.28
C ALA A 17 -15.15 -10.99 53.22
N VAL A 18 -14.56 -11.86 54.06
CA VAL A 18 -13.12 -12.16 54.01
C VAL A 18 -12.72 -12.82 52.68
N VAL A 19 -13.52 -13.77 52.19
CA VAL A 19 -13.28 -14.41 50.88
C VAL A 19 -13.38 -13.38 49.75
N LEU A 20 -14.37 -12.49 49.79
CA LEU A 20 -14.51 -11.40 48.82
C LEU A 20 -13.29 -10.47 48.82
N VAL A 21 -12.82 -10.06 50.00
CA VAL A 21 -11.62 -9.21 50.13
C VAL A 21 -10.37 -9.94 49.61
N ALA A 22 -10.20 -11.22 49.95
CA ALA A 22 -9.09 -12.02 49.47
C ALA A 22 -9.11 -12.17 47.93
N LEU A 23 -10.29 -12.39 47.34
CA LEU A 23 -10.47 -12.45 45.89
C LEU A 23 -10.19 -11.09 45.23
N THR A 24 -10.61 -9.98 45.82
CA THR A 24 -10.32 -8.64 45.27
C THR A 24 -8.84 -8.30 45.34
N VAL A 25 -8.17 -8.61 46.45
CA VAL A 25 -6.75 -8.34 46.64
C VAL A 25 -5.91 -9.25 45.76
N GLY A 26 -6.24 -10.55 45.71
CA GLY A 26 -5.59 -11.51 44.82
C GLY A 26 -5.78 -11.16 43.34
N GLY A 27 -7.00 -10.74 42.96
CA GLY A 27 -7.29 -10.26 41.62
C GLY A 27 -6.50 -8.99 41.26
N TYR A 28 -6.38 -8.04 42.19
CA TYR A 28 -5.57 -6.84 42.01
C TYR A 28 -4.09 -7.18 41.77
N PHE A 29 -3.48 -8.01 42.63
CA PHE A 29 -2.08 -8.43 42.45
C PHE A 29 -1.85 -9.22 41.16
N TYR A 30 -2.83 -10.04 40.75
CA TYR A 30 -2.77 -10.76 39.49
C TYR A 30 -2.75 -9.79 38.30
N VAL A 31 -3.66 -8.81 38.26
CA VAL A 31 -3.69 -7.80 37.19
C VAL A 31 -2.41 -6.97 37.19
N ASP A 32 -1.94 -6.52 38.34
CA ASP A 32 -0.71 -5.74 38.48
C ASP A 32 0.51 -6.51 37.94
N SER A 33 0.66 -7.78 38.32
CA SER A 33 1.74 -8.65 37.83
C SER A 33 1.73 -8.82 36.31
N GLN A 34 0.56 -8.81 35.68
CA GLN A 34 0.42 -9.00 34.24
C GLN A 34 0.67 -7.71 33.44
N LEU A 35 0.57 -6.55 34.09
CA LEU A 35 0.92 -5.25 33.50
C LEU A 35 2.43 -5.00 33.52
N GLN A 36 3.18 -5.71 34.36
CA GLN A 36 4.64 -5.66 34.38
C GLN A 36 5.24 -6.36 33.16
N ALA A 37 6.54 -6.10 32.95
CA ALA A 37 7.32 -6.70 31.90
C ALA A 37 7.26 -8.24 31.94
N VAL A 38 7.17 -8.87 30.76
CA VAL A 38 7.27 -10.34 30.59
C VAL A 38 8.61 -10.84 31.12
N ASN A 39 9.69 -10.11 30.83
CA ASN A 39 11.02 -10.37 31.34
C ASN A 39 11.80 -9.05 31.49
N ALA A 40 11.83 -8.52 32.71
CA ALA A 40 12.50 -7.25 33.02
C ALA A 40 14.02 -7.25 32.73
N SER A 41 14.67 -8.42 32.65
CA SER A 41 16.09 -8.55 32.33
C SER A 41 16.37 -8.81 30.85
N SER A 42 15.33 -8.93 30.02
CA SER A 42 15.52 -9.16 28.58
C SER A 42 16.19 -7.96 27.91
N LYS A 43 17.21 -8.26 27.09
CA LYS A 43 17.89 -7.30 26.19
C LYS A 43 17.41 -7.45 24.74
N GLU A 44 16.46 -8.34 24.50
CA GLU A 44 15.96 -8.61 23.16
C GLU A 44 15.14 -7.43 22.64
N SER A 45 15.09 -7.31 21.31
CA SER A 45 14.24 -6.36 20.63
C SER A 45 13.47 -7.08 19.54
N ILE A 46 12.15 -7.03 19.64
CA ILE A 46 11.23 -7.75 18.77
C ILE A 46 10.55 -6.71 17.88
N ILE A 47 10.57 -6.96 16.56
CA ILE A 47 9.86 -6.13 15.60
C ILE A 47 8.42 -6.63 15.50
N VAL A 48 7.48 -5.82 15.95
CA VAL A 48 6.04 -6.14 15.89
C VAL A 48 5.38 -5.25 14.85
N ASP A 49 4.63 -5.86 13.93
CA ASP A 49 3.84 -5.16 12.91
C ASP A 49 2.37 -5.11 13.32
N ILE A 50 1.83 -3.90 13.46
CA ILE A 50 0.43 -3.65 13.81
C ILE A 50 -0.32 -3.21 12.53
N PRO A 51 -1.20 -4.06 11.96
CA PRO A 51 -1.92 -3.73 10.74
C PRO A 51 -2.84 -2.51 10.88
N LYS A 52 -3.07 -1.80 9.77
CA LYS A 52 -3.99 -0.66 9.74
C LYS A 52 -5.43 -1.13 9.98
N GLY A 53 -6.14 -0.44 10.88
CA GLY A 53 -7.53 -0.76 11.23
C GLY A 53 -7.69 -1.86 12.29
N SER A 54 -6.59 -2.38 12.85
CA SER A 54 -6.63 -3.37 13.92
C SER A 54 -7.40 -2.87 15.13
N LYS A 55 -8.22 -3.74 15.71
CA LYS A 55 -8.90 -3.49 16.99
C LYS A 55 -7.91 -3.61 18.14
N VAL A 56 -8.21 -2.97 19.28
CA VAL A 56 -7.36 -3.06 20.49
C VAL A 56 -7.10 -4.51 20.92
N SER A 57 -8.10 -5.40 20.77
CA SER A 57 -7.93 -6.83 21.07
C SER A 57 -6.95 -7.52 20.12
N GLU A 58 -7.06 -7.25 18.81
CA GLU A 58 -6.15 -7.81 17.80
C GLU A 58 -4.72 -7.33 18.03
N ILE A 59 -4.54 -6.07 18.46
CA ILE A 59 -3.24 -5.53 18.88
C ILE A 59 -2.70 -6.32 20.09
N GLY A 60 -3.54 -6.56 21.10
CA GLY A 60 -3.17 -7.36 22.26
C GLY A 60 -2.75 -8.79 21.89
N ASP A 61 -3.47 -9.43 20.97
CA ASP A 61 -3.17 -10.78 20.50
C ASP A 61 -1.80 -10.82 19.82
N ILE A 62 -1.55 -9.89 18.89
CA ILE A 62 -0.25 -9.77 18.21
C ILE A 62 0.88 -9.56 19.21
N LEU A 63 0.70 -8.68 20.20
CA LEU A 63 1.74 -8.41 21.21
C LEU A 63 2.02 -9.62 22.10
N GLN A 64 0.98 -10.39 22.46
CA GLN A 64 1.12 -11.59 23.27
C GLN A 64 1.79 -12.72 22.47
N GLU A 65 1.40 -12.94 21.22
CA GLU A 65 2.01 -13.92 20.31
C GLU A 65 3.50 -13.65 20.08
N ASN A 66 3.90 -12.37 20.08
CA ASN A 66 5.29 -11.95 19.98
C ASN A 66 6.02 -11.87 21.33
N ASN A 67 5.42 -12.37 22.43
CA ASN A 67 5.99 -12.34 23.78
C ASN A 67 6.39 -10.94 24.28
N VAL A 68 5.72 -9.89 23.81
CA VAL A 68 5.94 -8.51 24.26
C VAL A 68 5.13 -8.20 25.52
N ILE A 69 3.95 -8.83 25.66
CA ILE A 69 3.08 -8.71 26.84
C ILE A 69 2.66 -10.10 27.33
N ASN A 70 2.28 -10.20 28.60
CA ASN A 70 1.83 -11.47 29.19
C ASN A 70 0.39 -11.86 28.80
N SER A 71 -0.49 -10.85 28.62
CA SER A 71 -1.92 -11.10 28.40
C SER A 71 -2.59 -10.04 27.51
N SER A 72 -3.11 -10.48 26.36
CA SER A 72 -3.94 -9.69 25.44
C SER A 72 -5.20 -9.13 26.12
N MET A 73 -5.85 -9.95 26.96
CA MET A 73 -7.06 -9.55 27.66
C MET A 73 -6.79 -8.40 28.64
N ILE A 74 -5.71 -8.48 29.40
CA ILE A 74 -5.33 -7.47 30.40
C ILE A 74 -4.84 -6.20 29.71
N PHE A 75 -4.10 -6.32 28.62
CA PHE A 75 -3.76 -5.18 27.76
C PHE A 75 -5.01 -4.48 27.23
N THR A 76 -5.97 -5.24 26.69
CA THR A 76 -7.23 -4.68 26.16
C THR A 76 -8.02 -3.95 27.24
N TYR A 77 -8.09 -4.55 28.45
CA TYR A 77 -8.72 -3.91 29.60
C TYR A 77 -8.01 -2.62 29.99
N TYR A 78 -6.67 -2.65 30.11
CA TYR A 78 -5.85 -1.48 30.46
C TYR A 78 -6.10 -0.32 29.50
N VAL A 79 -6.02 -0.57 28.19
CA VAL A 79 -6.24 0.44 27.15
C VAL A 79 -7.63 1.06 27.25
N LYS A 80 -8.68 0.25 27.45
CA LYS A 80 -10.06 0.73 27.59
C LYS A 80 -10.26 1.52 28.89
N TYR A 81 -9.75 1.01 30.01
CA TYR A 81 -9.87 1.63 31.32
C TYR A 81 -9.15 2.99 31.39
N LYS A 82 -7.96 3.09 30.79
CA LYS A 82 -7.20 4.34 30.68
C LYS A 82 -7.67 5.26 29.55
N ASN A 83 -8.63 4.82 28.74
CA ASN A 83 -9.12 5.53 27.56
C ASN A 83 -8.03 5.85 26.52
N GLU A 84 -7.06 4.94 26.37
CA GLU A 84 -5.88 5.08 25.52
C GLU A 84 -6.08 4.44 24.13
N THR A 85 -7.22 4.67 23.51
CA THR A 85 -7.63 3.95 22.29
C THR A 85 -6.96 4.45 21.00
N ASN A 86 -6.14 5.51 21.07
CA ASN A 86 -5.51 6.15 19.91
C ASN A 86 -4.19 5.49 19.49
N LEU A 87 -4.13 4.16 19.57
CA LEU A 87 -2.97 3.35 19.16
C LEU A 87 -2.78 3.43 17.64
N LYS A 88 -1.54 3.62 17.19
CA LYS A 88 -1.22 3.78 15.78
C LYS A 88 -0.82 2.44 15.17
N ALA A 89 -1.22 2.20 13.92
CA ALA A 89 -0.69 1.11 13.12
C ALA A 89 0.77 1.36 12.71
N GLY A 90 1.54 0.30 12.50
CA GLY A 90 2.94 0.40 12.06
C GLY A 90 3.84 -0.68 12.66
N LYS A 91 5.14 -0.59 12.31
CA LYS A 91 6.19 -1.46 12.83
C LYS A 91 6.88 -0.81 14.03
N TYR A 92 6.98 -1.56 15.13
CA TYR A 92 7.53 -1.11 16.40
C TYR A 92 8.67 -2.01 16.83
N LYS A 93 9.72 -1.40 17.39
CA LYS A 93 10.79 -2.12 18.08
C LYS A 93 10.43 -2.18 19.56
N LEU A 94 9.88 -3.30 20.00
CA LEU A 94 9.42 -3.51 21.38
C LEU A 94 10.33 -4.51 22.09
N SER A 95 10.24 -4.58 23.41
CA SER A 95 11.04 -5.52 24.21
C SER A 95 10.16 -6.23 25.24
N PRO A 96 10.39 -7.51 25.54
CA PRO A 96 9.77 -8.21 26.68
C PRO A 96 10.04 -7.55 28.04
N SER A 97 11.04 -6.66 28.12
CA SER A 97 11.35 -5.86 29.31
C SER A 97 10.48 -4.60 29.47
N MET A 98 9.62 -4.29 28.49
CA MET A 98 8.68 -3.17 28.58
C MET A 98 7.44 -3.56 29.38
N SER A 99 6.94 -2.66 30.22
CA SER A 99 5.60 -2.78 30.82
C SER A 99 4.50 -2.52 29.80
N VAL A 100 3.28 -2.96 30.10
CA VAL A 100 2.10 -2.67 29.26
C VAL A 100 1.92 -1.16 29.03
N GLU A 101 2.17 -0.34 30.04
CA GLU A 101 2.12 1.12 29.92
C GLU A 101 3.16 1.65 28.93
N GLN A 102 4.40 1.16 29.00
CA GLN A 102 5.46 1.56 28.07
C GLN A 102 5.13 1.13 26.63
N VAL A 103 4.62 -0.08 26.45
CA VAL A 103 4.16 -0.57 25.14
C VAL A 103 3.05 0.32 24.59
N VAL A 104 2.02 0.64 25.39
CA VAL A 104 0.93 1.55 24.98
C VAL A 104 1.48 2.92 24.59
N ASN A 105 2.41 3.48 25.36
CA ASN A 105 3.01 4.78 25.06
C ASN A 105 3.81 4.76 23.75
N GLU A 106 4.56 3.70 23.45
CA GLU A 106 5.24 3.56 22.15
C GLU A 106 4.25 3.42 20.98
N LEU A 107 3.18 2.64 21.15
CA LEU A 107 2.13 2.50 20.14
C LEU A 107 1.37 3.81 19.88
N LYS A 108 1.28 4.71 20.88
CA LYS A 108 0.69 6.04 20.72
C LYS A 108 1.58 7.01 19.95
N LYS A 109 2.91 6.92 20.14
CA LYS A 109 3.88 7.77 19.44
C LYS A 109 3.86 7.54 17.92
N GLY A 110 3.52 6.32 17.48
CA GLY A 110 3.51 5.95 16.08
C GLY A 110 4.85 5.39 15.60
N GLN A 111 4.85 4.84 14.38
CA GLN A 111 5.92 4.06 13.74
C GLN A 111 7.34 4.53 14.11
N VAL A 112 8.07 3.74 14.90
CA VAL A 112 9.38 4.12 15.45
C VAL A 112 10.55 3.70 14.56
N ILE A 113 10.35 2.74 13.65
CA ILE A 113 11.41 2.28 12.74
C ILE A 113 11.20 2.91 11.36
N ALA A 114 11.88 4.04 11.15
CA ALA A 114 12.18 4.48 9.80
C ALA A 114 13.02 3.40 9.11
N PRO A 115 12.62 2.86 7.94
CA PRO A 115 13.45 1.94 7.20
C PRO A 115 14.80 2.58 6.87
N ALA A 116 15.89 1.81 6.91
CA ALA A 116 17.22 2.32 6.60
C ALA A 116 17.35 2.82 5.15
N ARG A 117 16.46 2.36 4.26
CA ARG A 117 16.43 2.68 2.83
C ARG A 117 15.02 2.98 2.39
N LEU A 118 14.86 3.90 1.44
CA LEU A 118 13.57 4.17 0.81
C LEU A 118 13.37 3.20 -0.35
N VAL A 119 12.53 2.18 -0.16
CA VAL A 119 12.17 1.24 -1.22
C VAL A 119 10.87 1.70 -1.88
N ILE A 120 10.95 1.95 -3.19
CA ILE A 120 9.82 2.25 -4.08
C ILE A 120 9.57 1.04 -4.97
N PRO A 121 8.48 0.28 -4.76
CA PRO A 121 8.12 -0.85 -5.62
C PRO A 121 7.58 -0.41 -6.99
N GLU A 122 7.52 -1.37 -7.91
CA GLU A 122 6.86 -1.24 -9.21
C GLU A 122 5.34 -1.14 -9.06
N GLY A 123 4.67 -0.51 -10.04
CA GLY A 123 3.22 -0.35 -10.06
C GLY A 123 2.68 0.62 -8.99
N TYR A 124 3.54 1.45 -8.41
CA TYR A 124 3.19 2.46 -7.41
C TYR A 124 2.85 3.80 -8.07
N SER A 125 1.76 4.42 -7.61
CA SER A 125 1.40 5.80 -7.93
C SER A 125 2.16 6.80 -7.04
N LEU A 126 2.14 8.08 -7.40
CA LEU A 126 2.73 9.16 -6.58
C LEU A 126 2.17 9.22 -5.16
N ASP A 127 0.87 8.96 -4.98
CA ASP A 127 0.24 8.93 -3.65
C ASP A 127 0.87 7.85 -2.75
N GLN A 128 1.10 6.65 -3.31
CA GLN A 128 1.74 5.56 -2.59
C GLN A 128 3.24 5.83 -2.38
N ILE A 129 3.92 6.45 -3.35
CA ILE A 129 5.32 6.87 -3.19
C ILE A 129 5.45 7.89 -2.05
N ALA A 130 4.53 8.84 -1.94
CA ALA A 130 4.49 9.79 -0.83
C ALA A 130 4.30 9.07 0.52
N ASP A 131 3.48 8.03 0.60
CA ASP A 131 3.38 7.19 1.81
C ASP A 131 4.72 6.49 2.13
N ARG A 132 5.45 6.00 1.13
CA ARG A 132 6.78 5.40 1.32
C ARG A 132 7.79 6.42 1.83
N MET A 133 7.75 7.65 1.31
CA MET A 133 8.61 8.76 1.75
C MET A 133 8.31 9.15 3.20
N VAL A 134 7.04 9.24 3.60
CA VAL A 134 6.66 9.50 5.00
C VAL A 134 7.07 8.36 5.92
N ALA A 135 6.90 7.10 5.48
CA ALA A 135 7.35 5.95 6.27
C ALA A 135 8.88 5.96 6.46
N TYR A 136 9.63 6.35 5.42
CA TYR A 136 11.09 6.52 5.46
C TYR A 136 11.52 7.71 6.32
N LYS A 137 10.77 8.81 6.29
CA LYS A 137 11.04 10.04 7.03
C LYS A 137 9.76 10.60 7.67
N PRO A 138 9.45 10.18 8.91
CA PRO A 138 8.22 10.57 9.60
C PRO A 138 8.07 12.08 9.84
N GLU A 139 9.14 12.86 9.74
CA GLU A 139 9.11 14.32 9.81
C GLU A 139 8.45 14.98 8.57
N LEU A 140 8.38 14.25 7.45
CA LEU A 140 7.75 14.75 6.22
C LEU A 140 6.24 14.59 6.29
N LYS A 141 5.51 15.53 5.69
CA LYS A 141 4.05 15.44 5.52
C LYS A 141 3.73 15.02 4.09
N LYS A 142 2.85 14.03 3.94
CA LYS A 142 2.37 13.56 2.63
C LYS A 142 1.87 14.70 1.74
N ALA A 143 1.11 15.64 2.31
CA ALA A 143 0.57 16.78 1.59
C ALA A 143 1.67 17.70 1.00
N ASP A 144 2.77 17.90 1.74
CA ASP A 144 3.89 18.73 1.28
C ASP A 144 4.66 18.01 0.16
N ILE A 145 4.82 16.68 0.26
CA ILE A 145 5.44 15.85 -0.77
C ILE A 145 4.64 15.93 -2.08
N LEU A 146 3.34 15.66 -2.02
CA LEU A 146 2.46 15.72 -3.20
C LEU A 146 2.42 17.12 -3.81
N LYS A 147 2.42 18.16 -2.98
CA LYS A 147 2.50 19.54 -3.46
C LYS A 147 3.79 19.81 -4.24
N VAL A 148 4.94 19.28 -3.79
CA VAL A 148 6.20 19.41 -4.53
C VAL A 148 6.16 18.62 -5.83
N MET A 149 5.60 17.40 -5.85
CA MET A 149 5.46 16.59 -7.07
C MET A 149 4.61 17.28 -8.15
N ASP A 150 3.63 18.07 -7.75
CA ASP A 150 2.74 18.84 -8.65
C ASP A 150 3.19 20.30 -8.85
N ASP A 151 4.28 20.74 -8.22
CA ASP A 151 4.74 22.12 -8.30
C ASP A 151 5.35 22.41 -9.68
N LYS A 152 4.73 23.33 -10.42
CA LYS A 152 5.15 23.65 -11.80
C LYS A 152 6.57 24.19 -11.90
N ALA A 153 7.04 24.95 -10.90
CA ALA A 153 8.41 25.46 -10.92
C ALA A 153 9.40 24.32 -10.78
N PHE A 154 9.16 23.39 -9.85
CA PHE A 154 9.97 22.18 -9.70
C PHE A 154 9.89 21.25 -10.91
N VAL A 155 8.73 21.08 -11.52
CA VAL A 155 8.60 20.32 -12.78
C VAL A 155 9.46 20.96 -13.89
N ASN A 156 9.47 22.29 -14.00
CA ASN A 156 10.34 22.98 -14.97
C ASN A 156 11.85 22.83 -14.63
N GLU A 157 12.21 22.80 -13.34
CA GLU A 157 13.58 22.48 -12.90
C GLU A 157 13.98 21.07 -13.38
N LEU A 158 13.10 20.08 -13.22
CA LEU A 158 13.33 18.70 -13.67
C LEU A 158 13.38 18.58 -15.20
N MET A 159 12.54 19.30 -15.94
CA MET A 159 12.61 19.38 -17.40
C MET A 159 13.95 19.96 -17.88
N THR A 160 14.53 20.89 -17.13
CA THR A 160 15.84 21.46 -17.44
C THR A 160 16.97 20.47 -17.13
N ALA A 161 16.86 19.76 -16.01
CA ALA A 161 17.86 18.79 -15.55
C ALA A 161 17.86 17.48 -16.37
N TYR A 162 16.70 17.04 -16.84
CA TYR A 162 16.50 15.76 -17.55
C TYR A 162 15.68 15.96 -18.84
N PRO A 163 16.17 16.77 -19.80
CA PRO A 163 15.39 17.22 -20.96
C PRO A 163 14.98 16.09 -21.92
N ASP A 164 15.76 15.00 -21.95
CA ASP A 164 15.46 13.84 -22.79
C ASP A 164 14.41 12.91 -22.15
N THR A 165 14.02 13.13 -20.91
CA THR A 165 13.09 12.29 -20.14
C THR A 165 11.83 13.04 -19.76
N VAL A 166 11.99 14.19 -19.09
CA VAL A 166 10.87 15.03 -18.66
C VAL A 166 10.69 16.15 -19.68
N THR A 167 9.77 15.95 -20.63
CA THR A 167 9.50 16.90 -21.71
C THR A 167 8.26 17.74 -21.40
N ARG A 168 7.85 18.62 -22.33
CA ARG A 168 6.61 19.40 -22.19
C ARG A 168 5.35 18.53 -22.13
N ASP A 169 5.44 17.25 -22.50
CA ASP A 169 4.32 16.31 -22.47
C ASP A 169 3.71 16.19 -21.07
N VAL A 170 4.54 16.28 -20.01
CA VAL A 170 4.07 16.19 -18.61
C VAL A 170 3.15 17.34 -18.18
N LEU A 171 3.13 18.43 -18.97
CA LEU A 171 2.31 19.61 -18.74
C LEU A 171 1.10 19.67 -19.70
N ALA A 172 0.84 18.59 -20.45
CA ALA A 172 -0.31 18.53 -21.34
C ALA A 172 -1.64 18.68 -20.56
N PRO A 173 -2.69 19.24 -21.19
CA PRO A 173 -3.99 19.33 -20.57
C PRO A 173 -4.49 17.96 -20.09
N ASN A 174 -5.33 17.95 -19.05
CA ASN A 174 -5.96 16.75 -18.49
C ASN A 174 -5.03 15.77 -17.75
N ILE A 175 -3.72 16.03 -17.68
CA ILE A 175 -2.82 15.30 -16.79
C ILE A 175 -3.19 15.63 -15.34
N LYS A 176 -3.32 14.58 -14.52
CA LYS A 176 -3.68 14.71 -13.10
C LYS A 176 -2.49 15.14 -12.25
N HIS A 177 -1.34 14.47 -12.46
CA HIS A 177 -0.07 14.75 -11.79
C HIS A 177 1.07 14.70 -12.83
N PRO A 178 1.85 15.78 -13.04
CA PRO A 178 2.88 15.83 -14.08
C PRO A 178 3.92 14.72 -13.99
N LEU A 179 4.33 14.35 -12.78
CA LEU A 179 5.39 13.37 -12.54
C LEU A 179 4.88 11.93 -12.36
N GLU A 180 3.59 11.65 -12.60
CA GLU A 180 3.09 10.28 -12.45
C GLU A 180 3.80 9.34 -13.44
N GLY A 181 4.29 8.21 -12.93
CA GLY A 181 5.13 7.27 -13.68
C GLY A 181 6.60 7.66 -13.88
N TYR A 182 7.02 8.87 -13.49
CA TYR A 182 8.40 9.35 -13.68
C TYR A 182 9.35 9.06 -12.50
N LEU A 183 8.84 8.58 -11.37
CA LEU A 183 9.64 8.23 -10.20
C LEU A 183 9.95 6.72 -10.23
N TYR A 184 11.19 6.40 -10.60
CA TYR A 184 11.61 5.02 -10.89
C TYR A 184 11.46 4.08 -9.69
N PRO A 185 11.01 2.83 -9.88
CA PRO A 185 11.01 1.83 -8.82
C PRO A 185 12.42 1.34 -8.53
N ALA A 186 12.93 1.63 -7.33
CA ALA A 186 14.24 1.20 -6.86
C ALA A 186 14.33 1.30 -5.34
N THR A 187 15.50 0.91 -4.82
CA THR A 187 15.88 1.19 -3.43
C THR A 187 16.84 2.39 -3.41
N TYR A 188 16.46 3.43 -2.68
CA TYR A 188 17.21 4.67 -2.55
C TYR A 188 17.84 4.78 -1.16
N GLU A 189 19.10 5.19 -1.14
CA GLU A 189 19.84 5.50 0.07
C GLU A 189 20.15 6.99 0.08
N PHE A 190 19.88 7.66 1.20
CA PHE A 190 20.19 9.07 1.36
C PHE A 190 21.08 9.28 2.58
N THR A 191 22.13 10.07 2.42
CA THR A 191 22.99 10.49 3.51
C THR A 191 22.48 11.79 4.12
N GLY A 192 22.55 11.92 5.45
CA GLY A 192 22.11 13.13 6.16
C GLY A 192 20.60 13.37 6.11
N LYS A 193 20.20 14.62 5.83
CA LYS A 193 18.79 15.05 5.80
C LYS A 193 18.44 15.56 4.40
N PRO A 194 18.22 14.67 3.40
CA PRO A 194 17.71 15.11 2.10
C PRO A 194 16.38 15.83 2.28
N ASP A 195 16.17 16.87 1.48
CA ASP A 195 14.86 17.50 1.33
C ASP A 195 13.99 16.73 0.32
N ILE A 196 12.71 17.10 0.23
CA ILE A 196 11.72 16.46 -0.63
C ILE A 196 12.13 16.54 -2.11
N LYS A 197 12.65 17.69 -2.55
CA LYS A 197 13.04 17.91 -3.95
C LYS A 197 14.20 17.00 -4.33
N ALA A 198 15.23 16.89 -3.50
CA ALA A 198 16.37 16.01 -3.73
C ALA A 198 15.94 14.55 -3.86
N MET A 199 15.05 14.09 -2.97
CA MET A 199 14.53 12.72 -3.04
C MET A 199 13.77 12.45 -4.34
N ILE A 200 12.91 13.38 -4.79
CA ILE A 200 12.17 13.23 -6.04
C ILE A 200 13.11 13.32 -7.26
N SER A 201 14.06 14.26 -7.25
CA SER A 201 15.06 14.40 -8.32
C SER A 201 15.90 13.14 -8.50
N ASP A 202 16.31 12.47 -7.42
CA ASP A 202 17.04 11.20 -7.51
C ASP A 202 16.19 10.08 -8.13
N MET A 203 14.88 10.04 -7.87
CA MET A 203 13.97 9.08 -8.50
C MET A 203 13.74 9.38 -9.99
N VAL A 204 13.66 10.66 -10.37
CA VAL A 204 13.55 11.09 -11.78
C VAL A 204 14.85 10.83 -12.53
N LYS A 205 15.99 11.12 -11.90
CA LYS A 205 17.32 10.76 -12.41
C LYS A 205 17.44 9.26 -12.65
N ALA A 206 16.95 8.46 -11.71
CA ALA A 206 16.93 7.01 -11.87
C ALA A 206 16.10 6.60 -13.10
N THR A 207 14.96 7.25 -13.36
CA THR A 207 14.21 7.03 -14.62
C THR A 207 15.07 7.37 -15.82
N ASP A 208 15.64 8.56 -15.86
CA ASP A 208 16.48 9.04 -16.98
C ASP A 208 17.63 8.07 -17.32
N VAL A 209 18.33 7.59 -16.29
CA VAL A 209 19.44 6.62 -16.42
C VAL A 209 18.93 5.26 -16.92
N ASN A 210 17.87 4.73 -16.32
CA ASN A 210 17.41 3.37 -16.62
C ASN A 210 16.69 3.27 -17.98
N ILE A 211 16.05 4.35 -18.45
CA ILE A 211 15.43 4.35 -19.78
C ILE A 211 16.40 4.70 -20.91
N ALA A 212 17.63 5.11 -20.60
CA ALA A 212 18.62 5.50 -21.61
C ALA A 212 18.85 4.41 -22.66
N LYS A 213 18.83 3.13 -22.24
CA LYS A 213 18.95 1.97 -23.14
C LYS A 213 17.81 1.84 -24.16
N TYR A 214 16.64 2.40 -23.88
CA TYR A 214 15.45 2.35 -24.74
C TYR A 214 15.37 3.49 -25.76
N ARG A 215 16.16 4.55 -25.58
CA ARG A 215 16.11 5.76 -26.44
C ARG A 215 16.26 5.48 -27.94
N PRO A 216 17.16 4.58 -28.40
CA PRO A 216 17.27 4.28 -29.83
C PRO A 216 15.99 3.67 -30.40
N GLU A 217 15.37 2.73 -29.68
CA GLU A 217 14.14 2.07 -30.12
C GLU A 217 12.94 3.04 -30.05
N LEU A 218 12.85 3.87 -29.00
CA LEU A 218 11.85 4.93 -28.90
C LEU A 218 11.93 5.89 -30.10
N THR A 219 13.14 6.29 -30.49
CA THR A 219 13.38 7.15 -31.66
C THR A 219 12.94 6.47 -32.95
N LYS A 220 13.32 5.20 -33.14
CA LYS A 220 12.96 4.39 -34.30
C LYS A 220 11.44 4.21 -34.41
N GLN A 221 10.75 4.01 -33.30
CA GLN A 221 9.29 3.86 -33.24
C GLN A 221 8.54 5.20 -33.20
N LYS A 222 9.25 6.34 -33.16
CA LYS A 222 8.67 7.70 -32.99
C LYS A 222 7.76 7.81 -31.76
N MET A 223 8.14 7.13 -30.68
CA MET A 223 7.40 7.09 -29.42
C MET A 223 8.02 8.07 -28.42
N SER A 224 7.21 8.98 -27.86
CA SER A 224 7.70 9.85 -26.78
C SER A 224 7.87 9.06 -25.48
N VAL A 225 8.75 9.53 -24.59
CA VAL A 225 8.92 8.95 -23.25
C VAL A 225 7.59 8.94 -22.49
N HIS A 226 6.76 9.98 -22.66
CA HIS A 226 5.46 10.06 -22.01
C HIS A 226 4.51 8.95 -22.49
N HIS A 227 4.44 8.68 -23.80
CA HIS A 227 3.66 7.57 -24.35
C HIS A 227 4.19 6.23 -23.82
N PHE A 228 5.51 6.05 -23.85
CA PHE A 228 6.19 4.84 -23.41
C PHE A 228 5.88 4.51 -21.94
N LEU A 229 6.04 5.48 -21.03
CA LEU A 229 5.73 5.30 -19.61
C LEU A 229 4.23 5.12 -19.38
N THR A 230 3.38 5.75 -20.19
CA THR A 230 1.92 5.58 -20.09
C THR A 230 1.53 4.14 -20.40
N MET A 231 1.94 3.61 -21.55
CA MET A 231 1.67 2.22 -21.93
C MET A 231 2.29 1.22 -20.94
N SER A 232 3.53 1.47 -20.52
CA SER A 232 4.22 0.63 -19.52
C SER A 232 3.41 0.55 -18.21
N SER A 233 2.85 1.68 -17.75
CA SER A 233 2.05 1.70 -16.52
C SER A 233 0.76 0.91 -16.63
N LEU A 234 0.11 0.90 -17.81
CA LEU A 234 -1.09 0.09 -18.02
C LEU A 234 -0.77 -1.40 -17.98
N ILE A 235 0.32 -1.81 -18.63
CA ILE A 235 0.79 -3.20 -18.62
C ILE A 235 1.17 -3.62 -17.20
N GLU A 236 1.88 -2.77 -16.45
CA GLU A 236 2.29 -3.06 -15.07
C GLU A 236 1.09 -3.31 -14.15
N LYS A 237 0.01 -2.53 -14.30
CA LYS A 237 -1.15 -2.66 -13.42
C LYS A 237 -2.06 -3.85 -13.77
N GLU A 238 -2.00 -4.37 -14.99
CA GLU A 238 -2.77 -5.55 -15.42
C GLU A 238 -2.01 -6.87 -15.21
N ALA A 239 -0.68 -6.84 -15.24
CA ALA A 239 0.12 -8.04 -15.13
C ALA A 239 0.10 -8.60 -13.70
N THR A 240 -0.25 -9.86 -13.55
CA THR A 240 0.12 -10.63 -12.34
C THR A 240 1.56 -11.12 -12.46
N ALA A 241 2.15 -11.61 -11.37
CA ALA A 241 3.56 -12.02 -11.35
C ALA A 241 3.94 -13.06 -12.42
N ASN A 242 3.00 -13.89 -12.85
CA ASN A 242 3.26 -15.03 -13.74
C ASN A 242 2.80 -14.79 -15.19
N VAL A 243 2.35 -13.58 -15.54
CA VAL A 243 1.71 -13.33 -16.83
C VAL A 243 2.71 -12.81 -17.86
N ASP A 244 2.52 -13.29 -19.09
CA ASP A 244 3.21 -12.79 -20.26
C ASP A 244 2.73 -11.37 -20.60
N ARG A 245 3.49 -10.38 -20.13
CA ARG A 245 3.26 -8.95 -20.36
C ARG A 245 3.27 -8.59 -21.84
N SER A 246 4.01 -9.32 -22.69
CA SER A 246 4.08 -9.03 -24.13
C SER A 246 2.76 -9.33 -24.84
N LYS A 247 1.98 -10.30 -24.35
CA LYS A 247 0.61 -10.59 -24.82
C LYS A 247 -0.39 -9.54 -24.36
N ILE A 248 -0.32 -9.09 -23.11
CA ILE A 248 -1.15 -7.97 -22.62
C ILE A 248 -0.88 -6.73 -23.47
N SER A 249 0.40 -6.41 -23.71
CA SER A 249 0.83 -5.31 -24.56
C SER A 249 0.24 -5.44 -25.98
N SER A 250 0.28 -6.64 -26.57
CA SER A 250 -0.32 -6.89 -27.89
C SER A 250 -1.81 -6.56 -27.94
N VAL A 251 -2.58 -6.90 -26.90
CA VAL A 251 -4.02 -6.58 -26.83
C VAL A 251 -4.23 -5.06 -26.81
N PHE A 252 -3.47 -4.32 -26.01
CA PHE A 252 -3.59 -2.86 -25.96
C PHE A 252 -3.26 -2.22 -27.31
N TYR A 253 -2.17 -2.60 -27.96
CA TYR A 253 -1.81 -2.08 -29.28
C TYR A 253 -2.83 -2.46 -30.35
N ASN A 254 -3.34 -3.69 -30.35
CA ASN A 254 -4.39 -4.12 -31.29
C ASN A 254 -5.66 -3.30 -31.12
N ARG A 255 -6.11 -3.08 -29.87
CA ARG A 255 -7.26 -2.21 -29.58
C ARG A 255 -7.05 -0.78 -30.04
N LEU A 256 -5.87 -0.21 -29.81
CA LEU A 256 -5.54 1.14 -30.29
C LEU A 256 -5.60 1.22 -31.82
N LYS A 257 -5.04 0.22 -32.50
CA LYS A 257 -5.06 0.12 -33.96
C LYS A 257 -6.47 0.02 -34.53
N GLU A 258 -7.38 -0.69 -33.87
CA GLU A 258 -8.79 -0.80 -34.25
C GLU A 258 -9.67 0.36 -33.78
N GLY A 259 -9.10 1.33 -33.07
CA GLY A 259 -9.87 2.45 -32.51
C GLY A 259 -10.86 2.01 -31.42
N MET A 260 -10.60 0.88 -30.77
CA MET A 260 -11.31 0.40 -29.60
C MET A 260 -10.86 1.16 -28.35
N ARG A 261 -11.74 1.20 -27.34
CA ARG A 261 -11.38 1.67 -26.01
C ARG A 261 -10.55 0.62 -25.28
N LEU A 262 -9.60 1.05 -24.45
CA LEU A 262 -8.73 0.10 -23.73
C LEU A 262 -9.45 -0.66 -22.62
N GLN A 263 -10.40 -0.01 -21.93
CA GLN A 263 -11.25 -0.62 -20.89
C GLN A 263 -10.46 -1.36 -19.80
N THR A 264 -9.45 -0.69 -19.25
CA THR A 264 -8.59 -1.22 -18.18
C THR A 264 -8.99 -0.62 -16.83
N ASP A 265 -9.34 -1.49 -15.89
CA ASP A 265 -9.83 -1.15 -14.54
C ASP A 265 -8.87 -0.25 -13.72
N PRO A 266 -7.54 -0.51 -13.72
CA PRO A 266 -6.57 0.36 -13.06
C PRO A 266 -6.72 1.85 -13.40
N THR A 267 -7.07 2.19 -14.64
CA THR A 267 -7.23 3.60 -15.06
C THR A 267 -8.43 4.28 -14.41
N VAL A 268 -9.50 3.51 -14.15
CA VAL A 268 -10.69 3.98 -13.42
C VAL A 268 -10.37 4.22 -11.95
N LEU A 269 -9.64 3.30 -11.32
CA LEU A 269 -9.21 3.43 -9.93
C LEU A 269 -8.27 4.62 -9.74
N TYR A 270 -7.35 4.84 -10.66
CA TYR A 270 -6.49 6.01 -10.69
C TYR A 270 -7.29 7.31 -10.85
N ALA A 271 -8.27 7.35 -11.76
CA ALA A 271 -9.15 8.49 -11.94
C ALA A 271 -9.85 8.86 -10.61
N LEU A 272 -10.36 7.86 -9.89
CA LEU A 272 -11.02 8.03 -8.60
C LEU A 272 -10.07 8.34 -7.43
N GLY A 273 -8.76 8.18 -7.60
CA GLY A 273 -7.79 8.29 -6.51
C GLY A 273 -8.00 7.23 -5.42
N LYS A 274 -8.44 6.02 -5.79
CA LYS A 274 -8.75 4.94 -4.86
C LYS A 274 -7.86 3.73 -5.13
N HIS A 275 -7.35 3.12 -4.05
CA HIS A 275 -6.69 1.82 -4.11
C HIS A 275 -7.66 0.73 -3.64
N LYS A 276 -8.27 0.04 -4.60
CA LYS A 276 -9.18 -1.09 -4.36
C LYS A 276 -8.70 -2.32 -5.13
N SER A 277 -9.02 -3.51 -4.64
CA SER A 277 -8.77 -4.76 -5.35
C SER A 277 -9.75 -5.02 -6.50
N ARG A 278 -10.92 -4.36 -6.50
CA ARG A 278 -11.97 -4.55 -7.51
C ARG A 278 -12.70 -3.23 -7.80
N THR A 279 -12.98 -2.99 -9.08
CA THR A 279 -13.87 -1.92 -9.55
C THR A 279 -15.33 -2.36 -9.46
N MET A 280 -16.22 -1.44 -9.10
CA MET A 280 -17.67 -1.67 -9.16
C MET A 280 -18.26 -1.03 -10.42
N TYR A 281 -19.43 -1.48 -10.87
CA TYR A 281 -20.11 -0.89 -12.04
C TYR A 281 -20.34 0.62 -11.92
N GLU A 282 -20.53 1.14 -10.71
CA GLU A 282 -20.63 2.59 -10.47
C GLU A 282 -19.29 3.31 -10.65
N ASP A 283 -18.18 2.68 -10.25
CA ASP A 283 -16.83 3.25 -10.41
C ASP A 283 -16.53 3.46 -11.91
N LEU A 284 -16.96 2.54 -12.79
CA LEU A 284 -16.77 2.64 -14.26
C LEU A 284 -17.44 3.87 -14.90
N LYS A 285 -18.39 4.50 -14.20
CA LYS A 285 -19.12 5.68 -14.68
C LYS A 285 -18.40 6.99 -14.40
N VAL A 286 -17.27 6.99 -13.68
CA VAL A 286 -16.51 8.21 -13.36
C VAL A 286 -16.23 9.02 -14.62
N ASP A 287 -16.48 10.34 -14.56
CA ASP A 287 -16.14 11.24 -15.65
C ASP A 287 -14.71 11.75 -15.47
N SER A 288 -13.80 11.23 -16.28
CA SER A 288 -12.38 11.58 -16.21
C SER A 288 -11.71 11.22 -17.53
N PRO A 289 -10.78 12.05 -18.03
CA PRO A 289 -9.93 11.72 -19.18
C PRO A 289 -9.15 10.41 -19.02
N TYR A 290 -8.84 10.00 -17.79
CA TYR A 290 -8.18 8.72 -17.50
C TYR A 290 -9.12 7.52 -17.62
N ASN A 291 -10.45 7.71 -17.65
CA ASN A 291 -11.38 6.58 -17.75
C ASN A 291 -11.38 5.99 -19.17
N THR A 292 -10.62 4.92 -19.36
CA THR A 292 -10.52 4.20 -20.64
C THR A 292 -11.75 3.37 -20.99
N TYR A 293 -12.81 3.36 -20.17
CA TYR A 293 -14.14 2.86 -20.57
C TYR A 293 -14.98 3.90 -21.31
N LYS A 294 -14.66 5.19 -21.12
CA LYS A 294 -15.37 6.31 -21.78
C LYS A 294 -14.57 6.92 -22.92
N ASN A 295 -13.25 7.00 -22.78
CA ASN A 295 -12.36 7.64 -23.74
C ASN A 295 -11.62 6.60 -24.60
N LYS A 296 -11.42 6.91 -25.88
CA LYS A 296 -10.57 6.13 -26.78
C LYS A 296 -9.11 6.57 -26.65
N GLY A 297 -8.19 5.71 -27.06
CA GLY A 297 -6.76 5.98 -26.97
C GLY A 297 -6.19 5.69 -25.58
N LEU A 298 -4.93 6.10 -25.39
CA LEU A 298 -4.29 6.08 -24.07
C LEU A 298 -4.88 7.17 -23.16
N PRO A 299 -4.82 6.99 -21.83
CA PRO A 299 -5.10 8.09 -20.90
C PRO A 299 -4.09 9.23 -21.11
N PRO A 300 -4.34 10.44 -20.54
CA PRO A 300 -3.48 11.60 -20.73
C PRO A 300 -2.03 11.42 -20.28
N GLY A 301 -1.76 10.46 -19.39
CA GLY A 301 -0.43 10.11 -18.92
C GLY A 301 -0.43 8.80 -18.11
N PRO A 302 0.70 8.43 -17.47
CA PRO A 302 0.81 7.21 -16.69
C PRO A 302 -0.12 7.19 -15.47
N ILE A 303 -0.34 5.99 -14.92
CA ILE A 303 -1.11 5.78 -13.69
C ILE A 303 -0.29 5.19 -12.53
N SER A 304 0.98 4.85 -12.82
CA SER A 304 1.97 4.37 -11.86
C SER A 304 3.36 4.38 -12.50
N ASN A 305 4.40 4.14 -11.70
CA ASN A 305 5.69 3.70 -12.22
C ASN A 305 5.61 2.26 -12.78
N SER A 306 6.65 1.84 -13.51
CA SER A 306 6.70 0.53 -14.18
C SER A 306 8.06 -0.13 -14.00
N GLY A 307 8.08 -1.46 -13.97
CA GLY A 307 9.30 -2.25 -13.99
C GLY A 307 9.87 -2.42 -15.40
N GLU A 308 11.09 -2.96 -15.45
CA GLU A 308 11.80 -3.24 -16.70
C GLU A 308 11.01 -4.18 -17.62
N THR A 309 10.30 -5.16 -17.05
CA THR A 309 9.53 -6.15 -17.82
C THR A 309 8.34 -5.54 -18.55
N SER A 310 7.66 -4.55 -17.95
CA SER A 310 6.55 -3.82 -18.58
C SER A 310 7.06 -2.80 -19.61
N MET A 311 8.21 -2.20 -19.36
CA MET A 311 8.93 -1.35 -20.32
C MET A 311 9.33 -2.14 -21.58
N GLU A 312 9.92 -3.32 -21.41
CA GLU A 312 10.29 -4.19 -22.51
C GLU A 312 9.05 -4.64 -23.32
N ALA A 313 7.99 -5.07 -22.63
CA ALA A 313 6.73 -5.45 -23.26
C ALA A 313 6.08 -4.28 -24.04
N THR A 314 6.32 -3.03 -23.64
CA THR A 314 5.82 -1.84 -24.35
C THR A 314 6.49 -1.68 -25.71
N LEU A 315 7.80 -1.91 -25.81
CA LEU A 315 8.57 -1.74 -27.04
C LEU A 315 8.50 -2.97 -27.95
N HIS A 316 8.35 -4.14 -27.34
CA HIS A 316 8.39 -5.43 -28.00
C HIS A 316 7.13 -6.26 -27.68
N PRO A 317 5.93 -5.79 -28.06
CA PRO A 317 4.71 -6.58 -27.92
C PRO A 317 4.79 -7.85 -28.78
N GLU A 318 4.15 -8.92 -28.33
CA GLU A 318 3.97 -10.11 -29.16
C GLU A 318 3.06 -9.77 -30.35
N LYS A 319 3.32 -10.36 -31.51
CA LYS A 319 2.45 -10.20 -32.69
C LYS A 319 1.31 -11.20 -32.60
N THR A 320 0.16 -10.75 -32.13
CA THR A 320 -1.05 -11.58 -31.99
C THR A 320 -2.28 -10.87 -32.58
N ASP A 321 -3.38 -11.60 -32.73
CA ASP A 321 -4.69 -11.02 -33.08
C ASP A 321 -5.61 -10.88 -31.85
N TYR A 322 -5.05 -10.95 -30.62
CA TYR A 322 -5.88 -10.91 -29.42
C TYR A 322 -6.42 -9.49 -29.20
N LEU A 323 -7.69 -9.41 -28.81
CA LEU A 323 -8.38 -8.16 -28.47
C LEU A 323 -8.93 -8.17 -27.04
N TYR A 324 -8.90 -9.31 -26.36
CA TYR A 324 -9.46 -9.46 -25.02
C TYR A 324 -8.55 -10.36 -24.19
N PHE A 325 -8.50 -10.07 -22.89
CA PHE A 325 -7.90 -10.97 -21.91
C PHE A 325 -8.72 -10.96 -20.62
N LEU A 326 -8.60 -12.01 -19.82
CA LEU A 326 -9.17 -12.08 -18.47
C LEU A 326 -8.23 -12.88 -17.56
N ALA A 327 -8.07 -12.39 -16.33
CA ALA A 327 -7.30 -13.07 -15.29
C ALA A 327 -8.24 -13.87 -14.38
N ASN A 328 -7.92 -15.14 -14.17
CA ASN A 328 -8.52 -15.93 -13.11
C ASN A 328 -7.86 -15.55 -11.77
N THR A 329 -8.60 -14.90 -10.89
CA THR A 329 -8.09 -14.41 -9.61
C THR A 329 -7.78 -15.52 -8.60
N LYS A 330 -8.28 -16.74 -8.80
CA LYS A 330 -7.97 -17.91 -7.95
C LYS A 330 -6.66 -18.58 -8.38
N THR A 331 -6.44 -18.76 -9.68
CA THR A 331 -5.26 -19.48 -10.21
C THR A 331 -4.12 -18.56 -10.63
N GLY A 332 -4.40 -17.27 -10.86
CA GLY A 332 -3.47 -16.31 -11.44
C GLY A 332 -3.28 -16.45 -12.96
N GLN A 333 -3.95 -17.40 -13.62
CA GLN A 333 -3.83 -17.65 -15.05
C GLN A 333 -4.57 -16.57 -15.86
N VAL A 334 -3.95 -16.10 -16.95
CA VAL A 334 -4.57 -15.16 -17.90
C VAL A 334 -4.90 -15.88 -19.21
N TYR A 335 -6.13 -15.68 -19.67
CA TYR A 335 -6.64 -16.21 -20.92
C TYR A 335 -6.81 -15.08 -21.92
N PHE A 336 -6.45 -15.33 -23.18
CA PHE A 336 -6.52 -14.36 -24.27
C PHE A 336 -7.51 -14.84 -25.33
N SER A 337 -8.23 -13.92 -25.96
CA SER A 337 -9.25 -14.22 -26.97
C SER A 337 -9.27 -13.16 -28.07
N LYS A 338 -9.64 -13.58 -29.28
CA LYS A 338 -9.70 -12.72 -30.46
C LYS A 338 -11.05 -12.02 -30.57
N THR A 339 -12.13 -12.69 -30.17
CA THR A 339 -13.49 -12.18 -30.29
C THR A 339 -14.17 -11.99 -28.93
N LEU A 340 -15.22 -11.16 -28.90
CA LEU A 340 -16.04 -10.97 -27.70
C LEU A 340 -16.78 -12.25 -27.31
N GLU A 341 -17.19 -13.06 -28.28
CA GLU A 341 -17.87 -14.34 -28.05
C GLU A 341 -16.94 -15.33 -27.34
N GLU A 342 -15.70 -15.49 -27.83
CA GLU A 342 -14.66 -16.30 -27.17
C GLU A 342 -14.38 -15.80 -25.74
N HIS A 343 -14.27 -14.48 -25.57
CA HIS A 343 -14.03 -13.87 -24.26
C HIS A 343 -15.15 -14.19 -23.26
N ASN A 344 -16.41 -14.06 -23.68
CA ASN A 344 -17.55 -14.34 -22.82
C ASN A 344 -17.61 -15.83 -22.43
N LYS A 345 -17.31 -16.73 -23.36
CA LYS A 345 -17.21 -18.16 -23.08
C LYS A 345 -16.13 -18.47 -22.05
N LEU A 346 -14.92 -17.94 -22.22
CA LEU A 346 -13.83 -18.13 -21.25
C LEU A 346 -14.18 -17.57 -19.86
N LYS A 347 -14.93 -16.46 -19.81
CA LYS A 347 -15.42 -15.89 -18.55
C LYS A 347 -16.43 -16.82 -17.85
N GLU A 348 -17.34 -17.44 -18.59
CA GLU A 348 -18.28 -18.41 -18.03
C GLU A 348 -17.53 -19.64 -17.48
N GLU A 349 -16.60 -20.19 -18.26
CA GLU A 349 -15.83 -21.39 -17.92
C GLU A 349 -14.88 -21.19 -16.72
N HIS A 350 -14.15 -20.07 -16.69
CA HIS A 350 -13.06 -19.90 -15.72
C HIS A 350 -13.38 -18.98 -14.54
N ILE A 351 -14.35 -18.07 -14.69
CA ILE A 351 -14.68 -17.07 -13.64
C ILE A 351 -16.01 -17.37 -12.99
N THR A 352 -17.07 -17.56 -13.79
CA THR A 352 -18.46 -17.58 -13.28
C THR A 352 -18.81 -18.93 -12.67
N ASN A 353 -18.48 -20.03 -13.35
CA ASN A 353 -18.81 -21.38 -12.87
C ASN A 353 -17.88 -21.89 -11.76
N ASN A 354 -16.76 -21.19 -11.51
CA ASN A 354 -15.82 -21.51 -10.44
C ASN A 354 -15.94 -20.56 -9.25
N GLN A 355 -16.97 -19.71 -9.15
CA GLN A 355 -17.12 -18.76 -8.05
C GLN A 355 -17.73 -19.38 -6.80
#